data_AF-A0A4Y6Q2V4-F1
#
_entry.id   AF-A0A4Y6Q2V4-F1
#
_cell.length_a   1.000
_cell.length_b   1.000
_cell.length_c   1.000
_cell.angle_alpha   90.00
_cell.angle_beta   90.00
_cell.angle_gamma   90.00
#
_symmetry.space_group_name_H-M   'P 1'
#
loop_
_entity.id
_entity.type
_entity.pdbx_description
1 polymer ?
#
loop_
_entity_poly.entity_id
_entity_poly.type
_entity_poly.pdbx_seq_one_letter_code
_entity_poly.pdbx_strand_id
1 'polypeptide(L)'
;MSNDDCEAGQICEGGSCVAEPECSTDADCEDGEMCQEGQCVERPAAECDLEPVYFGYDTASLSSDARDELLENAECIKEGNLTVRIEGYADERGTSEYNIALGERRAKSVQSYLENLGVSSGQLSIVSYGEERLASTCGEQGPDSCHRLNRRVEFDVQ
;
A
#
# COMPACT_ATOMS: atom_id res chain seq x y z
N MET A 1 -34.50 35.11 -9.80
CA MET A 1 -34.04 34.90 -8.43
C MET A 1 -32.54 35.12 -8.42
N SER A 2 -32.04 35.69 -7.35
CA SER A 2 -30.67 36.12 -7.12
C SER A 2 -30.28 35.74 -5.68
N ASN A 3 -29.01 35.87 -5.31
CA ASN A 3 -28.56 35.52 -3.96
C ASN A 3 -29.30 36.32 -2.86
N ASP A 4 -29.73 37.54 -3.17
CA ASP A 4 -30.49 38.39 -2.25
C ASP A 4 -31.89 37.83 -1.93
N ASP A 5 -32.38 36.88 -2.73
CA ASP A 5 -33.67 36.20 -2.54
C ASP A 5 -33.55 34.93 -1.65
N CYS A 6 -32.33 34.56 -1.25
CA CYS A 6 -32.05 33.34 -0.48
C CYS A 6 -31.80 33.63 1.01
N GLU A 7 -32.02 32.62 1.85
CA GLU A 7 -31.78 32.74 3.30
C GLU A 7 -30.28 32.84 3.61
N ALA A 8 -29.93 33.26 4.83
CA ALA A 8 -28.53 33.35 5.23
C ALA A 8 -27.83 31.97 5.12
N GLY A 9 -26.69 31.92 4.42
CA GLY A 9 -25.96 30.67 4.13
C GLY A 9 -26.44 29.94 2.87
N GLN A 10 -27.23 30.59 2.01
CA GLN A 10 -27.67 30.04 0.73
C GLN A 10 -27.32 30.96 -0.45
N ILE A 11 -27.10 30.35 -1.62
CA ILE A 11 -26.87 31.04 -2.90
C ILE A 11 -27.91 30.61 -3.94
N CYS A 12 -28.14 31.46 -4.94
CA CYS A 12 -29.05 31.14 -6.03
C CYS A 12 -28.31 30.44 -7.17
N GLU A 13 -28.49 29.12 -7.28
CA GLU A 13 -28.03 28.32 -8.41
C GLU A 13 -29.21 27.78 -9.21
N GLY A 14 -29.18 27.96 -10.53
CA GLY A 14 -30.22 27.44 -11.42
C GLY A 14 -31.64 27.95 -11.13
N GLY A 15 -31.78 29.06 -10.39
CA GLY A 15 -33.08 29.60 -9.97
C GLY A 15 -33.65 28.96 -8.70
N SER A 16 -32.85 28.19 -7.94
CA SER A 16 -33.20 27.65 -6.62
C SER A 16 -32.18 28.08 -5.58
N CYS A 17 -32.60 28.23 -4.32
CA CYS A 17 -31.69 28.50 -3.22
C CYS A 17 -31.07 27.19 -2.74
N VAL A 18 -29.76 27.07 -2.87
CA VAL A 18 -28.97 25.93 -2.41
C VAL A 18 -28.05 26.39 -1.28
N ALA A 19 -27.63 25.49 -0.40
CA ALA A 19 -26.64 25.82 0.62
C ALA A 19 -25.36 26.34 -0.04
N GLU A 20 -24.76 27.37 0.53
CA GLU A 20 -23.45 27.85 0.09
C GLU A 20 -22.41 26.73 0.34
N PRO A 21 -21.66 26.30 -0.69
CA PRO A 21 -20.71 25.22 -0.54
C PRO A 21 -19.58 25.62 0.42
N GLU A 22 -19.17 24.70 1.28
CA GLU A 22 -18.08 24.89 2.24
C GLU A 22 -16.71 24.94 1.54
N CYS A 23 -16.59 24.24 0.42
CA CYS A 23 -15.35 24.15 -0.36
C CYS A 23 -15.62 24.18 -1.87
N SER A 24 -14.61 24.59 -2.62
CA SER A 24 -14.57 24.48 -4.08
C SER A 24 -13.47 23.53 -4.55
N THR A 25 -12.43 23.36 -3.74
CA THR A 25 -11.28 22.49 -3.96
C THR A 25 -10.80 21.90 -2.64
N ASP A 26 -10.00 20.82 -2.69
CA ASP A 26 -9.41 20.21 -1.49
C ASP A 26 -8.56 21.18 -0.65
N ALA A 27 -8.02 22.23 -1.28
CA ALA A 27 -7.24 23.24 -0.59
C ALA A 27 -8.08 24.15 0.33
N ASP A 28 -9.40 24.10 0.20
CA ASP A 28 -10.34 24.84 1.06
C ASP A 28 -10.67 24.06 2.35
N CYS A 29 -10.25 22.78 2.46
CA CYS A 29 -10.55 21.90 3.59
C CYS A 29 -9.38 21.74 4.56
N GLU A 30 -9.66 21.19 5.75
CA GLU A 30 -8.63 20.91 6.76
C GLU A 30 -7.73 19.73 6.36
N ASP A 31 -6.58 19.58 7.03
CA ASP A 31 -5.66 18.48 6.79
C ASP A 31 -6.34 17.12 7.03
N GLY A 32 -6.41 16.28 5.98
CA GLY A 32 -7.08 14.97 6.03
C GLY A 32 -8.47 14.94 5.40
N GLU A 33 -8.98 16.09 4.94
CA GLU A 33 -10.26 16.20 4.25
C GLU A 33 -10.08 16.44 2.75
N MET A 34 -11.16 16.25 2.00
CA MET A 34 -11.24 16.57 0.57
C MET A 34 -12.58 17.22 0.25
N CYS A 35 -12.63 17.98 -0.83
CA CYS A 35 -13.85 18.64 -1.25
C CYS A 35 -14.70 17.67 -2.08
N GLN A 36 -15.77 17.16 -1.49
CA GLN A 36 -16.72 16.28 -2.16
C GLN A 36 -18.09 16.95 -2.24
N GLU A 37 -18.54 17.23 -3.46
CA GLU A 37 -19.85 17.86 -3.73
C GLU A 37 -20.07 19.19 -2.97
N GLY A 38 -19.00 19.96 -2.75
CA GLY A 38 -19.07 21.25 -2.06
C GLY A 38 -19.05 21.14 -0.53
N GLN A 39 -18.77 19.96 0.02
CA GLN A 39 -18.57 19.74 1.46
C GLN A 39 -17.16 19.23 1.73
N CYS A 40 -16.56 19.69 2.82
CA CYS A 40 -15.33 19.07 3.31
C CYS A 40 -15.70 17.77 4.01
N VAL A 41 -15.18 16.66 3.49
CA VAL A 41 -15.40 15.32 4.05
C VAL A 41 -14.06 14.70 4.38
N GLU A 42 -14.00 13.85 5.41
CA GLU A 42 -12.82 13.04 5.67
C GLU A 42 -12.48 12.24 4.41
N ARG A 43 -11.20 12.30 3.99
CA ARG A 43 -10.74 11.50 2.85
C ARG A 43 -11.05 10.04 3.15
N PRO A 44 -11.81 9.34 2.29
CA PRO A 44 -11.97 7.91 2.47
C PRO A 44 -10.58 7.31 2.51
N ALA A 45 -10.33 6.46 3.51
CA ALA A 45 -9.10 5.67 3.53
C ALA A 45 -9.00 5.00 2.16
N ALA A 46 -7.94 5.30 1.41
CA ALA A 46 -7.70 4.63 0.14
C ALA A 46 -7.81 3.12 0.42
N GLU A 47 -8.65 2.42 -0.33
CA GLU A 47 -8.70 0.95 -0.26
C GLU A 47 -7.37 0.45 -0.80
N CYS A 48 -6.38 0.41 0.09
CA CYS A 48 -5.03 0.02 -0.24
C CYS A 48 -4.93 -1.49 -0.26
N ASP A 49 -5.08 -2.04 -1.46
CA ASP A 49 -4.70 -3.42 -1.72
C ASP A 49 -3.19 -3.44 -2.01
N LEU A 50 -2.42 -3.92 -1.04
CA LEU A 50 -0.95 -3.98 -1.16
C LEU A 50 -0.55 -5.28 -1.83
N GLU A 51 -0.07 -5.20 -3.05
CA GLU A 51 0.26 -6.37 -3.86
C GLU A 51 1.59 -7.03 -3.44
N PRO A 52 1.70 -8.36 -3.49
CA PRO A 52 2.91 -9.07 -3.15
C PRO A 52 4.02 -8.88 -4.21
N VAL A 53 5.27 -8.91 -3.75
CA VAL A 53 6.44 -8.83 -4.65
C VAL A 53 7.20 -10.13 -4.70
N TYR A 54 7.65 -10.51 -5.90
CA TYR A 54 8.28 -11.80 -6.15
C TYR A 54 9.78 -11.71 -6.45
N PHE A 55 10.51 -12.77 -6.12
CA PHE A 55 11.96 -12.85 -6.23
C PHE A 55 12.43 -13.99 -7.13
N GLY A 56 13.63 -13.79 -7.70
CA GLY A 56 14.39 -14.87 -8.33
C GLY A 56 14.87 -15.92 -7.32
N TYR A 57 15.38 -17.02 -7.85
CA TYR A 57 16.00 -18.06 -7.03
C TYR A 57 17.24 -17.52 -6.31
N ASP A 58 17.38 -17.89 -5.04
CA ASP A 58 18.52 -17.59 -4.18
C ASP A 58 18.94 -16.11 -4.11
N THR A 59 17.98 -15.19 -4.28
CA THR A 59 18.24 -13.76 -4.26
C THR A 59 17.19 -12.97 -3.49
N ALA A 60 17.63 -11.81 -2.99
CA ALA A 60 16.81 -10.75 -2.41
C ALA A 60 16.84 -9.46 -3.27
N SER A 61 17.39 -9.52 -4.49
CA SER A 61 17.38 -8.38 -5.41
C SER A 61 16.00 -8.16 -6.01
N LEU A 62 15.53 -6.91 -5.99
CA LEU A 62 14.28 -6.48 -6.61
C LEU A 62 14.45 -6.37 -8.13
N SER A 63 13.58 -7.05 -8.90
CA SER A 63 13.45 -6.89 -10.35
C SER A 63 12.84 -5.52 -10.70
N SER A 64 12.76 -5.19 -12.00
CA SER A 64 11.95 -4.05 -12.48
C SER A 64 10.51 -4.16 -12.02
N ASP A 65 9.88 -5.31 -12.29
CA ASP A 65 8.45 -5.52 -12.02
C ASP A 65 8.16 -5.41 -10.52
N ALA A 66 9.05 -5.93 -9.66
CA ALA A 66 8.91 -5.78 -8.22
C ALA A 66 9.10 -4.33 -7.75
N ARG A 67 9.89 -3.52 -8.46
CA ARG A 67 10.06 -2.10 -8.12
C ARG A 67 8.86 -1.28 -8.57
N ASP A 68 8.27 -1.61 -9.71
CA ASP A 68 7.06 -0.97 -10.22
C ASP A 68 5.91 -1.20 -9.24
N GLU A 69 5.72 -2.44 -8.78
CA GLU A 69 4.73 -2.76 -7.73
C GLU A 69 4.97 -1.99 -6.42
N LEU A 70 6.23 -1.86 -6.00
CA LEU A 70 6.57 -1.12 -4.78
C LEU A 70 6.36 0.39 -4.91
N LEU A 71 6.31 0.95 -6.12
CA LEU A 71 5.94 2.36 -6.31
C LEU A 71 4.47 2.57 -5.94
N GLU A 72 3.59 1.71 -6.47
CA GLU A 72 2.14 1.75 -6.20
C GLU A 72 1.86 1.50 -4.71
N ASN A 73 2.48 0.47 -4.13
CA ASN A 73 2.37 0.19 -2.70
C ASN A 73 2.89 1.34 -1.83
N ALA A 74 3.99 2.00 -2.21
CA ALA A 74 4.52 3.13 -1.45
C ALA A 74 3.56 4.32 -1.44
N GLU A 75 2.94 4.64 -2.57
CA GLU A 75 1.92 5.69 -2.67
C GLU A 75 0.76 5.36 -1.74
N CYS A 76 0.27 4.12 -1.79
CA CYS A 76 -0.85 3.70 -0.95
C CYS A 76 -0.54 3.78 0.55
N ILE A 77 0.63 3.31 0.97
CA ILE A 77 1.04 3.37 2.39
C ILE A 77 1.13 4.83 2.88
N LYS A 78 1.62 5.75 2.04
CA LYS A 78 1.74 7.17 2.37
C LYS A 78 0.39 7.85 2.44
N GLU A 79 -0.46 7.66 1.43
CA GLU A 79 -1.77 8.31 1.35
C GLU A 79 -2.73 7.79 2.42
N GLY A 80 -2.70 6.48 2.68
CA GLY A 80 -3.49 5.86 3.75
C GLY A 80 -2.91 6.02 5.15
N ASN A 81 -1.72 6.61 5.30
CA ASN A 81 -0.97 6.68 6.56
C ASN A 81 -0.90 5.31 7.29
N LEU A 82 -0.67 4.25 6.51
CA LEU A 82 -0.78 2.87 7.00
C LEU A 82 0.45 2.47 7.81
N THR A 83 0.26 1.62 8.82
CA THR A 83 1.36 0.87 9.44
C THR A 83 1.35 -0.54 8.89
N VAL A 84 2.49 -1.00 8.37
CA VAL A 84 2.60 -2.23 7.59
C VAL A 84 3.70 -3.12 8.14
N ARG A 85 3.38 -4.42 8.27
CA ARG A 85 4.37 -5.48 8.48
C ARG A 85 4.70 -6.15 7.15
N ILE A 86 5.97 -6.12 6.80
CA ILE A 86 6.53 -6.71 5.58
C ILE A 86 6.95 -8.15 5.91
N GLU A 87 6.27 -9.12 5.30
CA GLU A 87 6.44 -10.54 5.59
C GLU A 87 7.28 -11.20 4.48
N GLY A 88 8.47 -11.69 4.81
CA GLY A 88 9.40 -12.31 3.86
C GLY A 88 9.32 -13.84 3.84
N TYR A 89 9.26 -14.41 2.63
CA TYR A 89 9.14 -15.86 2.42
C TYR A 89 10.24 -16.40 1.50
N ALA A 90 10.46 -17.70 1.58
CA ALA A 90 11.32 -18.48 0.72
C ALA A 90 10.59 -19.74 0.21
N ASP A 91 11.15 -20.34 -0.86
CA ASP A 91 10.67 -21.65 -1.31
C ASP A 91 11.29 -22.77 -0.47
N GLU A 92 10.69 -23.96 -0.51
CA GLU A 92 11.02 -25.11 0.35
C GLU A 92 12.38 -25.78 0.05
N ARG A 93 13.22 -25.17 -0.79
CA ARG A 93 14.55 -25.71 -1.12
C ARG A 93 15.59 -25.10 -0.21
N GLY A 94 16.37 -25.94 0.47
CA GLY A 94 17.43 -25.51 1.37
C GLY A 94 17.14 -25.92 2.82
N THR A 95 17.83 -25.30 3.78
CA THR A 95 17.52 -25.51 5.20
C THR A 95 16.58 -24.43 5.70
N SER A 96 15.75 -24.75 6.70
CA SER A 96 14.84 -23.79 7.31
C SER A 96 15.59 -22.55 7.82
N GLU A 97 16.75 -22.69 8.47
CA GLU A 97 17.54 -21.54 8.95
C GLU A 97 18.03 -20.65 7.81
N TYR A 98 18.44 -21.26 6.69
CA TYR A 98 18.83 -20.52 5.50
C TYR A 98 17.66 -19.73 4.92
N ASN A 99 16.50 -20.37 4.84
CA ASN A 99 15.29 -19.80 4.28
C ASN A 99 14.70 -18.69 5.16
N ILE A 100 14.80 -18.81 6.49
CA ILE A 100 14.50 -17.72 7.42
C ILE A 100 15.42 -16.52 7.15
N ALA A 101 16.73 -16.73 7.02
CA ALA A 101 17.67 -15.64 6.73
C ALA A 101 17.44 -15.03 5.33
N LEU A 102 17.05 -15.84 4.33
CA LEU A 102 16.75 -15.35 2.99
C LEU A 102 15.46 -14.52 2.95
N GLY A 103 14.40 -14.96 3.64
CA GLY A 103 13.17 -14.20 3.80
C GLY A 103 13.41 -12.85 4.48
N GLU A 104 14.26 -12.81 5.51
CA GLU A 104 14.62 -11.55 6.19
C GLU A 104 15.36 -10.59 5.25
N ARG A 105 16.32 -11.09 4.45
CA ARG A 105 17.01 -10.27 3.44
C ARG A 105 16.04 -9.70 2.39
N ARG A 106 15.01 -10.46 2.00
CA ARG A 106 13.98 -10.00 1.06
C ARG A 106 13.12 -8.90 1.68
N ALA A 107 12.58 -9.14 2.88
CA ALA A 107 11.77 -8.15 3.59
C ALA A 107 12.56 -6.85 3.84
N LYS A 108 13.84 -6.96 4.22
CA LYS A 108 14.72 -5.80 4.37
C LYS A 108 14.98 -5.05 3.06
N SER A 109 15.12 -5.77 1.95
CA SER A 109 15.32 -5.15 0.63
C SER A 109 14.09 -4.37 0.19
N VAL A 110 12.89 -4.89 0.48
CA VAL A 110 11.61 -4.20 0.27
C VAL A 110 11.49 -2.98 1.18
N GLN A 111 11.73 -3.15 2.49
CA GLN A 111 11.70 -2.06 3.47
C GLN A 111 12.58 -0.90 3.03
N SER A 112 13.86 -1.16 2.74
CA SER A 112 14.80 -0.11 2.31
C SER A 112 14.37 0.55 1.01
N TYR A 113 13.71 -0.17 0.10
CA TYR A 113 13.20 0.43 -1.13
C TYR A 113 12.00 1.35 -0.85
N LEU A 114 11.04 0.93 -0.03
CA LEU A 114 9.88 1.75 0.38
C LEU A 114 10.32 3.01 1.15
N GLU A 115 11.31 2.89 2.04
CA GLU A 115 11.91 4.03 2.74
C GLU A 115 12.53 5.03 1.76
N ASN A 116 13.22 4.55 0.71
CA ASN A 116 13.77 5.41 -0.34
C ASN A 116 12.67 6.09 -1.18
N LEU A 117 11.46 5.53 -1.24
CA LEU A 117 10.27 6.12 -1.87
C LEU A 117 9.52 7.09 -0.93
N GLY A 118 10.03 7.30 0.28
CA GLY A 118 9.53 8.26 1.25
C GLY A 118 8.52 7.71 2.25
N VAL A 119 8.34 6.39 2.34
CA VAL A 119 7.56 5.78 3.43
C VAL A 119 8.33 5.93 4.74
N SER A 120 7.67 6.37 5.82
CA SER A 120 8.33 6.54 7.12
C SER A 120 8.77 5.20 7.69
N SER A 121 9.98 5.12 8.24
CA SER A 121 10.46 3.90 8.90
C SER A 121 9.61 3.49 10.09
N GLY A 122 8.92 4.44 10.75
CA GLY A 122 7.99 4.16 11.83
C GLY A 122 6.71 3.44 11.37
N GLN A 123 6.38 3.50 10.07
CA GLN A 123 5.25 2.79 9.48
C GLN A 123 5.62 1.35 9.07
N LEU A 124 6.90 0.98 9.08
CA LEU A 124 7.35 -0.28 8.52
C LEU A 124 7.99 -1.18 9.58
N SER A 125 7.54 -2.42 9.64
CA SER A 125 8.20 -3.50 10.37
C SER A 125 8.45 -4.70 9.46
N ILE A 126 9.39 -5.57 9.80
CA ILE A 126 9.69 -6.76 9.00
C ILE A 126 9.57 -8.03 9.84
N VAL A 127 9.18 -9.13 9.19
CA VAL A 127 9.23 -10.49 9.74
C VAL A 127 9.63 -11.45 8.63
N SER A 128 10.30 -12.55 8.98
CA SER A 128 10.60 -13.64 8.05
C SER A 128 9.89 -14.91 8.49
N TYR A 129 9.20 -15.55 7.55
CA TYR A 129 8.62 -16.88 7.73
C TYR A 129 9.41 -17.98 7.03
N GLY A 130 10.44 -17.62 6.26
CA GLY A 130 11.21 -18.59 5.49
C GLY A 130 10.29 -19.49 4.65
N GLU A 131 10.43 -20.80 4.80
CA GLU A 131 9.63 -21.80 4.09
C GLU A 131 8.40 -22.30 4.88
N GLU A 132 8.15 -21.78 6.09
CA GLU A 132 7.09 -22.29 6.98
C GLU A 132 5.66 -21.97 6.49
N ARG A 133 5.53 -20.98 5.59
CA ARG A 133 4.23 -20.50 5.05
C ARG A 133 4.26 -20.44 3.52
N LEU A 134 4.25 -21.62 2.91
CA LEU A 134 4.23 -21.76 1.45
C LEU A 134 2.87 -21.32 0.87
N ALA A 135 2.90 -20.51 -0.18
CA ALA A 135 1.74 -20.22 -1.02
C ALA A 135 1.36 -21.42 -1.92
N SER A 136 2.32 -22.30 -2.21
CA SER A 136 2.10 -23.51 -3.00
C SER A 136 3.07 -24.61 -2.59
N THR A 137 2.59 -25.85 -2.50
CA THR A 137 3.44 -27.03 -2.26
C THR A 137 4.00 -27.53 -3.59
N CYS A 138 5.31 -27.43 -3.78
CA CYS A 138 5.96 -27.77 -5.05
C CYS A 138 6.80 -29.06 -4.95
N GLY A 139 7.28 -29.39 -3.75
CA GLY A 139 8.33 -30.37 -3.49
C GLY A 139 9.70 -29.91 -4.01
N GLU A 140 10.79 -30.48 -3.50
CA GLU A 140 12.16 -30.05 -3.86
C GLU A 140 12.47 -30.09 -5.38
N GLN A 141 11.82 -31.00 -6.11
CA GLN A 141 11.99 -31.21 -7.55
C GLN A 141 10.87 -30.57 -8.39
N GLY A 142 10.07 -29.70 -7.79
CA GLY A 142 8.97 -29.01 -8.45
C GLY A 142 9.45 -28.06 -9.55
N PRO A 143 8.55 -27.64 -10.45
CA PRO A 143 8.90 -26.66 -11.48
C PRO A 143 9.19 -25.30 -10.84
N ASP A 144 10.15 -24.55 -11.38
CA ASP A 144 10.51 -23.24 -10.79
C ASP A 144 9.35 -22.24 -10.81
N SER A 145 8.42 -22.37 -11.77
CA SER A 145 7.19 -21.56 -11.82
C SER A 145 6.32 -21.73 -10.56
N CYS A 146 6.32 -22.91 -9.95
CA CYS A 146 5.63 -23.14 -8.67
C CYS A 146 6.42 -22.51 -7.52
N HIS A 147 7.74 -22.78 -7.44
CA HIS A 147 8.58 -22.23 -6.39
C HIS A 147 8.60 -20.69 -6.38
N ARG A 148 8.46 -20.05 -7.55
CA ARG A 148 8.38 -18.60 -7.68
C ARG A 148 7.24 -18.00 -6.86
N LEU A 149 6.10 -18.70 -6.74
CA LEU A 149 4.97 -18.27 -5.93
C LEU A 149 5.33 -18.20 -4.44
N ASN A 150 6.27 -19.02 -3.97
CA ASN A 150 6.73 -19.01 -2.58
C ASN A 150 7.84 -17.98 -2.32
N ARG A 151 8.60 -17.61 -3.35
CA ARG A 151 9.66 -16.59 -3.27
C ARG A 151 9.06 -15.19 -3.32
N ARG A 152 8.44 -14.76 -2.23
CA ARG A 152 7.69 -13.51 -2.19
C ARG A 152 7.91 -12.71 -0.91
N VAL A 153 7.41 -11.48 -0.95
CA VAL A 153 7.12 -10.66 0.22
C VAL A 153 5.64 -10.24 0.14
N GLU A 154 4.96 -10.31 1.28
CA GLU A 154 3.57 -9.86 1.45
C GLU A 154 3.51 -8.71 2.47
N PHE A 155 2.39 -8.00 2.49
CA PHE A 155 2.17 -6.84 3.33
C PHE A 155 0.93 -7.07 4.21
N ASP A 156 1.09 -6.92 5.53
CA ASP A 156 0.00 -6.98 6.49
C ASP A 156 -0.21 -5.61 7.13
N VAL A 157 -1.34 -4.97 6.86
CA VAL A 157 -1.72 -3.68 7.45
C VAL A 157 -2.12 -3.92 8.92
N GLN A 158 -1.56 -3.12 9.84
CA GLN A 158 -1.73 -3.25 11.29
C GLN A 158 -2.86 -2.39 11.85
#